data_AF-A0ABD5FF12-F1
#
_entry.id   AF-A0ABD5FF12-F1
#
_cell.length_a   1.000
_cell.length_b   1.000
_cell.length_c   1.000
_cell.angle_alpha   90.00
_cell.angle_beta   90.00
_cell.angle_gamma   90.00
#
_symmetry.space_group_name_H-M   'P 1'
#
loop_
_entity.id
_entity.type
_entity.pdbx_description
1 polymer ?
#
loop_
_entity_poly.entity_id
_entity_poly.type
_entity_poly.pdbx_seq_one_letter_code
_entity_poly.pdbx_strand_id
1 'polypeptide(L)' 'MNDWLTNLRNKKELTQDEVAKLAEMPRTTYSSIEQGRRRPSVENAMRIASVLEFDWTYFFENKVRETTRDKEVV' A
#
# COMPACT_ATOMS: atom_id res chain seq x y z
N MET A 1 -9.60 3.13 -0.59
CA MET A 1 -8.58 2.73 -1.58
C MET A 1 -7.24 3.22 -1.05
N ASN A 2 -6.17 2.43 -1.17
CA ASN A 2 -4.83 2.93 -0.82
C ASN A 2 -4.32 3.76 -1.99
N ASP A 3 -4.75 5.02 -2.05
CA ASP A 3 -4.46 5.92 -3.17
C ASP A 3 -2.96 6.02 -3.46
N TRP A 4 -2.12 5.92 -2.41
CA TRP A 4 -0.67 5.92 -2.54
C TRP A 4 -0.13 4.68 -3.29
N LEU A 5 -0.68 3.48 -3.02
CA LEU A 5 -0.21 2.25 -3.66
C LEU A 5 -0.64 2.20 -5.13
N THR A 6 -1.86 2.63 -5.43
CA THR A 6 -2.35 2.81 -6.80
C THR A 6 -1.49 3.80 -7.57
N ASN A 7 -1.10 4.92 -6.96
CA ASN A 7 -0.23 5.92 -7.59
C ASN A 7 1.17 5.35 -7.87
N LEU A 8 1.77 4.61 -6.94
CA LEU A 8 3.06 3.95 -7.17
C LEU A 8 2.98 2.95 -8.32
N ARG A 9 1.95 2.11 -8.34
CA ARG A 9 1.73 1.17 -9.43
C ARG A 9 1.59 1.87 -10.78
N ASN A 10 0.79 2.94 -10.86
CA ASN A 10 0.59 3.69 -12.10
C ASN A 10 1.88 4.40 -12.56
N LYS A 11 2.72 4.89 -11.63
CA LYS A 11 4.04 5.47 -11.97
C LYS A 11 5.00 4.46 -12.58
N LYS A 12 4.82 3.17 -12.28
CA LYS A 12 5.57 2.06 -12.88
C LYS A 12 4.90 1.52 -14.14
N GLU A 13 3.77 2.09 -14.55
CA GLU A 13 2.96 1.66 -15.71
C GLU A 13 2.52 0.20 -15.65
N LEU A 14 2.41 -0.37 -14.44
CA LEU A 14 2.01 -1.75 -14.22
C LEU A 14 0.52 -1.90 -13.96
N THR A 15 -0.07 -2.99 -14.40
CA THR A 15 -1.42 -3.43 -14.03
C THR A 15 -1.42 -4.18 -12.69
N GLN A 16 -2.59 -4.35 -12.08
CA GLN A 16 -2.72 -5.16 -10.85
C GLN A 16 -2.29 -6.62 -11.06
N ASP A 17 -2.46 -7.13 -12.29
CA ASP A 17 -2.09 -8.50 -12.65
C ASP A 17 -0.57 -8.66 -12.77
N GLU A 18 0.11 -7.68 -13.37
CA GLU A 18 1.56 -7.66 -13.49
C GLU A 18 2.25 -7.52 -12.13
N VAL A 19 1.79 -6.61 -11.26
CA VAL A 19 2.35 -6.51 -9.91
C VAL A 19 2.15 -7.81 -9.14
N ALA A 20 0.97 -8.43 -9.24
CA ALA A 20 0.70 -9.70 -8.57
C ALA A 20 1.62 -10.83 -9.08
N LYS A 21 1.86 -10.91 -10.40
CA LYS A 21 2.79 -11.87 -11.00
C LYS A 21 4.22 -11.64 -10.55
N LEU A 22 4.70 -10.39 -10.60
CA LEU A 22 6.06 -10.03 -10.19
C LEU A 22 6.28 -10.20 -8.68
N ALA A 23 5.23 -9.99 -7.88
CA ALA A 23 5.24 -10.21 -6.44
C ALA A 23 4.83 -11.63 -6.03
N GLU A 24 4.81 -12.57 -6.99
CA GLU A 24 4.52 -14.01 -6.78
C GLU A 24 3.29 -14.28 -5.89
N MET A 25 2.18 -13.58 -6.17
CA MET A 25 0.96 -13.69 -5.38
C MET A 25 -0.31 -13.70 -6.22
N PRO A 26 -1.44 -14.19 -5.67
CA PRO A 26 -2.71 -14.11 -6.38
C PRO A 26 -3.13 -12.67 -6.64
N ARG A 27 -3.59 -12.37 -7.85
CA ARG A 27 -4.13 -11.05 -8.23
C ARG A 27 -5.19 -10.54 -7.26
N THR A 28 -6.07 -11.41 -6.79
CA THR A 28 -7.13 -11.06 -5.82
C THR A 28 -6.57 -10.60 -4.48
N THR A 29 -5.44 -11.18 -4.06
CA THR A 29 -4.70 -10.76 -2.85
C THR A 29 -4.15 -9.35 -3.04
N TYR A 30 -3.42 -9.10 -4.13
CA TYR A 30 -2.89 -7.77 -4.43
C TYR A 30 -4.02 -6.72 -4.54
N SER A 31 -5.10 -7.03 -5.28
CA SER A 31 -6.25 -6.14 -5.44
C SER A 31 -6.90 -5.79 -4.10
N SER A 32 -7.05 -6.77 -3.19
CA SER A 32 -7.59 -6.54 -1.85
C SER A 32 -6.67 -5.65 -1.00
N ILE A 33 -5.35 -5.78 -1.15
CA ILE A 33 -4.35 -4.93 -0.49
C ILE A 33 -4.41 -3.50 -1.06
N GLU A 34 -4.43 -3.34 -2.38
CA GLU A 34 -4.51 -2.03 -3.05
C GLU A 34 -5.81 -1.29 -2.72
N GLN A 35 -6.92 -2.01 -2.56
CA GLN A 35 -8.19 -1.42 -2.13
C GLN A 35 -8.21 -1.05 -0.64
N GLY A 36 -7.27 -1.56 0.16
CA GLY A 36 -7.22 -1.40 1.62
C GLY A 36 -8.16 -2.35 2.37
N ARG A 37 -8.73 -3.36 1.70
CA ARG A 37 -9.61 -4.38 2.30
C ARG A 37 -8.84 -5.41 3.11
N ARG A 38 -7.55 -5.59 2.79
CA ARG A 38 -6.66 -6.54 3.45
C ARG A 38 -5.33 -5.88 3.79
N ARG A 39 -4.81 -6.14 4.99
CA ARG A 39 -3.42 -5.84 5.34
C ARG A 39 -2.51 -6.95 4.80
N PRO A 40 -1.40 -6.62 4.11
CA PRO A 40 -0.44 -7.63 3.69
C PRO A 40 0.25 -8.27 4.89
N SER A 41 0.70 -9.52 4.74
CA SER A 41 1.73 -10.08 5.63
C SER A 41 3.06 -9.38 5.38
N VAL A 42 4.02 -9.50 6.30
CA VAL A 42 5.37 -8.94 6.12
C VAL A 42 6.01 -9.45 4.82
N GLU A 43 5.87 -10.75 4.54
CA GLU A 43 6.34 -11.36 3.30
C GLU A 43 5.72 -10.73 2.05
N ASN A 44 4.39 -10.57 1.99
CA ASN A 44 3.72 -9.94 0.86
C ASN A 44 4.06 -8.45 0.75
N ALA A 45 4.22 -7.76 1.89
CA ALA A 45 4.63 -6.37 1.93
C ALA A 45 6.02 -6.20 1.30
N MET A 46 7.00 -7.04 1.69
CA MET A 46 8.34 -7.04 1.10
C MET A 46 8.31 -7.33 -0.40
N ARG A 47 7.53 -8.33 -0.84
CA ARG A 47 7.42 -8.64 -2.29
C ARG A 47 6.85 -7.47 -3.09
N ILE A 48 5.76 -6.85 -2.63
CA ILE A 48 5.15 -5.70 -3.31
C ILE A 48 6.11 -4.50 -3.31
N ALA A 49 6.79 -4.25 -2.19
CA ALA A 49 7.80 -3.21 -2.03
C ALA A 49 8.97 -3.37 -3.00
N SER A 50 9.46 -4.59 -3.21
CA SER A 50 10.50 -4.88 -4.20
C SER A 50 10.06 -4.59 -5.63
N VAL A 51 8.79 -4.86 -5.98
CA VAL A 51 8.26 -4.63 -7.34
C VAL A 51 8.01 -3.14 -7.62
N LEU A 52 7.47 -2.42 -6.64
CA LEU A 52 7.10 -1.01 -6.79
C LEU A 52 8.17 -0.04 -6.29
N GLU A 53 9.31 -0.56 -5.81
CA GLU A 53 10.50 0.17 -5.33
C GLU A 53 10.17 1.19 -4.23
N PHE A 54 9.59 0.73 -3.12
CA PHE A 54 9.38 1.54 -1.91
C PHE A 54 9.72 0.73 -0.66
N ASP A 55 9.74 1.36 0.52
CA ASP A 55 9.98 0.64 1.78
C ASP A 55 8.71 -0.09 2.25
N TRP A 56 8.80 -1.41 2.46
CA TRP A 56 7.68 -2.24 2.89
C TRP A 56 7.09 -1.81 4.25
N THR A 57 7.85 -1.12 5.10
CA THR A 57 7.37 -0.60 6.38
C THR A 57 6.23 0.40 6.22
N TYR A 58 6.08 1.04 5.06
CA TYR A 58 4.97 1.96 4.76
C TYR A 58 3.59 1.31 4.89
N PHE A 59 3.50 -0.02 4.76
CA PHE A 59 2.24 -0.74 5.04
C PHE A 59 1.85 -0.75 6.52
N PHE A 60 2.81 -0.51 7.41
CA PHE A 60 2.69 -0.64 8.86
C PHE A 60 2.93 0.67 9.61
N GLU A 61 3.42 1.71 8.92
CA GLU A 61 3.46 3.06 9.45
C GLU A 61 2.02 3.51 9.76
N ASN A 62 1.66 3.44 11.04
CA ASN A 62 0.48 4.10 11.55
C ASN A 62 0.67 5.58 11.24
N LYS A 63 -0.13 6.13 10.31
CA LYS A 63 -0.38 7.56 10.30
C LYS A 63 -0.88 7.88 11.69
N VAL A 64 0.00 8.45 12.52
CA VAL A 64 -0.39 9.16 13.73
C VAL A 64 -1.46 10.11 13.21
N ARG A 65 -2.72 9.90 13.60
CA ARG A 65 -3.74 10.90 13.35
C ARG A 65 -3.17 12.16 13.98
N GLU A 66 -2.81 13.15 13.18
CA GLU A 66 -2.74 14.52 13.68
C GLU A 66 -4.18 14.85 14.11
N THR A 67 -4.51 14.53 15.35
CA THR A 67 -5.64 15.14 16.02
C THR A 67 -5.20 16.54 16.38
N THR A 68 -5.10 17.43 15.39
CA THR A 68 -5.13 18.86 15.63
C THR A 68 -6.56 19.15 16.09
N ARG A 69 -6.80 18.97 17.39
CA ARG A 69 -7.80 19.80 18.06
C ARG A 69 -7.10 21.15 18.16
N ASP A 70 -7.34 22.00 17.17
CA ASP A 70 -7.17 23.43 17.37
C ASP A 70 -7.93 23.74 18.67
N LYS A 71 -7.18 24.03 19.74
CA LYS A 71 -7.76 24.59 20.93
C LYS A 71 -8.25 25.96 20.50
N GLU A 72 -9.55 26.06 20.24
CA GLU A 72 -10.23 27.34 20.24
C GLU A 72 -10.00 27.92 21.65
N VAL A 73 -9.12 28.92 21.70
CA VAL A 73 -8.89 29.73 22.89
C VAL A 73 -10.15 30.58 23.04
N VAL A 74 -10.96 30.27 24.05
CA VAL A 74 -12.02 31.15 24.55
C VAL A 74 -11.50 31.86 25.79
#